data_AF-A0A832FV52-F1
#
_entry.id   AF-A0A832FV52-F1
#
_cell.length_a   1.000
_cell.length_b   1.000
_cell.length_c   1.000
_cell.angle_alpha   90.00
_cell.angle_beta   90.00
_cell.angle_gamma   90.00
#
_symmetry.space_group_name_H-M   'P 1'
#
loop_
_entity.id
_entity.type
_entity.pdbx_description
1 polymer ?
#
loop_
_entity_poly.entity_id
_entity_poly.type
_entity_poly.pdbx_seq_one_letter_code
_entity_poly.pdbx_strand_id
1 'polypeptide(L)'
;MLKPRVGFIVFGVHKDGVLDPAGQPFVDEALIAAAKQSLRQAEVELVEHNIIIATKQEARECLRRFKHMDDVDAIVLFSGTWVWSAHLVAALRDYATTG
;
A
#
# COMPACT_ATOMS: atom_id res chain seq x y z
N MET A 1 24.86 -3.62 8.44
CA MET A 1 23.56 -3.67 9.12
C MET A 1 22.56 -4.28 8.14
N LEU A 2 21.68 -5.19 8.57
CA LEU A 2 20.63 -5.73 7.70
C LEU A 2 19.63 -4.60 7.42
N LYS A 3 19.34 -4.31 6.14
CA LYS A 3 18.31 -3.36 5.75
C LYS A 3 16.99 -4.11 5.61
N PRO A 4 15.92 -3.72 6.33
CA PRO A 4 14.64 -4.39 6.20
C PRO A 4 14.04 -4.11 4.83
N ARG A 5 13.52 -5.15 4.18
CA ARG A 5 12.85 -5.09 2.88
C ARG A 5 11.34 -5.14 3.10
N VAL A 6 10.68 -4.02 2.86
CA VAL A 6 9.28 -3.78 3.26
C VAL A 6 8.42 -3.49 2.04
N GLY A 7 7.32 -4.21 1.91
CA GLY A 7 6.29 -3.91 0.93
C GLY A 7 5.54 -2.62 1.27
N PHE A 8 5.58 -1.61 0.40
CA PHE A 8 4.81 -0.37 0.58
C PHE A 8 3.60 -0.38 -0.35
N ILE A 9 2.41 -0.58 0.23
CA ILE A 9 1.16 -0.74 -0.49
C ILE A 9 0.26 0.47 -0.22
N VAL A 10 -0.07 1.21 -1.27
CA VAL A 10 -1.02 2.32 -1.16
C VAL A 10 -2.43 1.81 -1.39
N PHE A 11 -3.36 2.17 -0.51
CA PHE A 11 -4.78 1.80 -0.62
C PHE A 11 -5.68 3.01 -0.47
N GLY A 12 -6.80 3.05 -1.20
CA GLY A 12 -7.70 4.20 -1.19
C GLY A 12 -8.71 4.17 -2.34
N VAL A 13 -9.89 4.75 -2.11
CA VAL A 13 -11.05 4.54 -2.99
C VAL A 13 -11.15 5.59 -4.11
N HIS A 14 -10.52 6.74 -3.92
CA HIS A 14 -10.53 7.85 -4.87
C HIS A 14 -9.31 7.82 -5.81
N LYS A 15 -8.93 6.63 -6.29
CA LYS A 15 -7.84 6.44 -7.25
C LYS A 15 -8.22 6.96 -8.65
N ASP A 16 -7.28 6.90 -9.60
CA ASP A 16 -7.51 7.17 -11.03
C ASP A 16 -8.01 8.60 -11.33
N GLY A 17 -7.47 9.59 -10.62
CA GLY A 17 -7.69 11.01 -10.92
C GLY A 17 -9.03 11.57 -10.43
N VAL A 18 -9.69 10.89 -9.48
CA VAL A 18 -10.93 11.42 -8.86
C VAL A 18 -10.60 12.71 -8.11
N LEU A 19 -11.29 13.79 -8.51
CA LEU A 19 -11.11 15.14 -7.96
C LEU A 19 -12.16 15.44 -6.89
N ASP A 20 -11.77 16.26 -5.92
CA ASP A 20 -12.65 16.86 -4.93
C ASP A 20 -13.50 17.99 -5.53
N PRO A 21 -14.47 18.55 -4.77
CA PRO A 21 -15.29 19.66 -5.26
C PRO A 21 -14.51 20.93 -5.63
N ALA A 22 -13.27 21.09 -5.16
CA ALA A 22 -12.39 22.19 -5.50
C ALA A 22 -11.48 21.90 -6.72
N GLY A 23 -11.63 20.72 -7.34
CA GLY A 23 -10.84 20.29 -8.50
C GLY A 23 -9.45 19.74 -8.15
N GLN A 24 -9.17 19.44 -6.88
CA GLN A 24 -7.91 18.85 -6.43
C GLN A 24 -8.02 17.32 -6.40
N PRO A 25 -6.94 16.56 -6.67
CA PRO A 25 -6.97 15.11 -6.50
C PRO A 25 -7.32 14.72 -5.06
N PHE A 26 -8.26 13.78 -4.88
CA PHE A 26 -8.58 13.25 -3.55
C PHE A 26 -7.45 12.43 -2.94
N VAL A 27 -6.52 11.94 -3.77
CA VAL A 27 -5.31 11.25 -3.33
C VAL A 27 -4.24 12.29 -3.08
N ASP A 28 -3.75 12.36 -1.84
CA ASP A 28 -2.59 13.17 -1.50
C ASP A 28 -1.30 12.46 -1.91
N GLU A 29 -0.87 12.68 -3.16
CA GLU A 29 0.37 12.12 -3.71
C GLU A 29 1.62 12.66 -3.00
N ALA A 30 1.58 13.91 -2.52
CA ALA A 30 2.69 14.51 -1.80
C ALA A 30 2.92 13.82 -0.46
N LEU A 31 1.84 13.50 0.27
CA LEU A 31 1.89 12.73 1.51
C LEU A 31 2.41 11.31 1.29
N ILE A 32 1.96 10.63 0.23
CA ILE A 32 2.47 9.29 -0.14
C ILE A 32 3.97 9.35 -0.45
N ALA A 33 4.41 10.34 -1.23
CA ALA A 33 5.82 10.52 -1.57
C ALA A 33 6.67 10.81 -0.32
N ALA A 34 6.19 11.69 0.57
CA ALA A 34 6.85 12.00 1.83
C ALA A 34 6.99 10.75 2.72
N ALA A 35 5.94 9.94 2.86
CA ALA A 35 5.99 8.71 3.64
C ALA A 35 7.02 7.70 3.11
N LYS A 36 7.06 7.48 1.78
CA LYS A 36 8.08 6.64 1.14
C LYS A 36 9.49 7.18 1.39
N GLN A 37 9.67 8.50 1.28
CA GLN A 37 10.95 9.15 1.50
C GLN A 37 11.43 9.00 2.94
N SER A 38 10.55 9.15 3.94
CA SER A 38 10.89 8.96 5.35
C SER A 38 11.36 7.53 5.64
N LEU A 39 10.71 6.51 5.06
CA LEU A 39 11.15 5.12 5.22
C LEU A 39 12.53 4.87 4.58
N ARG A 40 12.77 5.44 3.39
CA ARG A 40 14.10 5.35 2.74
C ARG A 40 15.19 6.03 3.55
N GLN A 41 14.90 7.18 4.16
CA GLN A 41 15.83 7.87 5.07
C GLN A 41 16.13 7.05 6.33
N ALA A 42 15.18 6.23 6.78
CA ALA A 42 15.37 5.25 7.85
C ALA A 42 16.05 3.95 7.37
N GLU A 43 16.66 3.96 6.17
CA GLU A 43 17.35 2.82 5.56
C GLU A 43 16.49 1.57 5.30
N VAL A 44 15.18 1.75 5.14
CA VAL A 44 14.26 0.68 4.71
C VAL A 44 14.30 0.53 3.18
N GLU A 45 14.48 -0.69 2.69
CA GLU A 45 14.31 -1.01 1.27
C GLU A 45 12.82 -1.18 0.97
N LEU A 46 12.27 -0.40 0.03
CA LEU A 46 10.85 -0.43 -0.31
C LEU A 46 10.59 -1.28 -1.56
N VAL A 47 9.71 -2.27 -1.41
CA VAL A 47 9.09 -2.99 -2.53
C VAL A 47 7.73 -2.36 -2.80
N GLU A 48 7.62 -1.60 -3.88
CA GLU A 48 6.39 -0.87 -4.20
C GLU A 48 5.38 -1.72 -5.01
N HIS A 49 4.08 -1.46 -4.79
CA HIS A 49 3.01 -1.91 -5.66
C HIS A 49 2.61 -0.79 -6.63
N ASN A 50 2.50 -1.10 -7.92
CA ASN A 50 2.42 -0.10 -9.00
C ASN A 50 1.11 0.69 -9.05
N ILE A 51 0.09 0.26 -8.31
CA ILE A 51 -1.23 0.89 -8.29
C ILE A 51 -1.66 1.16 -6.86
N ILE A 52 -2.54 2.16 -6.69
CA ILE A 52 -3.34 2.29 -5.48
C ILE A 52 -4.42 1.20 -5.53
N ILE A 53 -4.52 0.36 -4.50
CA ILE A 53 -5.55 -0.68 -4.45
C ILE A 53 -6.85 -0.12 -3.85
N ALA A 54 -7.99 -0.41 -4.46
CA ALA A 54 -9.30 0.09 -4.04
C ALA A 54 -10.36 -1.01 -3.91
N THR A 55 -10.18 -2.13 -4.61
CA THR A 55 -11.15 -3.22 -4.72
C THR A 55 -10.68 -4.50 -4.03
N LYS A 56 -11.62 -5.41 -3.74
CA LYS A 56 -11.32 -6.75 -3.21
C LYS A 56 -10.38 -7.54 -4.13
N GLN A 57 -10.53 -7.40 -5.44
CA GLN A 57 -9.72 -8.10 -6.42
C GLN A 57 -8.27 -7.60 -6.39
N GLU A 58 -8.07 -6.28 -6.47
CA GLU A 58 -6.73 -5.67 -6.41
C GLU A 58 -6.04 -6.00 -5.08
N ALA A 59 -6.76 -5.94 -3.96
CA ALA A 59 -6.23 -6.32 -2.65
C ALA A 59 -5.74 -7.76 -2.61
N ARG A 60 -6.54 -8.70 -3.13
CA ARG A 60 -6.19 -10.12 -3.22
C ARG A 60 -4.97 -10.34 -4.11
N GLU A 61 -4.92 -9.70 -5.28
CA GLU A 61 -3.80 -9.85 -6.22
C GLU A 61 -2.51 -9.28 -5.65
N CYS A 62 -2.58 -8.09 -5.05
CA CYS A 62 -1.47 -7.43 -4.37
C CYS A 62 -0.92 -8.30 -3.23
N LEU A 63 -1.77 -8.67 -2.27
CA LEU A 63 -1.32 -9.40 -1.08
C LEU A 63 -0.91 -10.85 -1.39
N ARG A 64 -1.51 -11.49 -2.39
CA ARG A 64 -1.03 -12.80 -2.89
C ARG A 64 0.37 -12.71 -3.48
N ARG A 65 0.71 -11.62 -4.19
CA ARG A 65 2.08 -11.40 -4.67
C ARG A 65 3.04 -11.28 -3.49
N PHE A 66 2.76 -10.39 -2.53
CA PHE A 66 3.64 -10.20 -1.37
C PHE A 66 3.77 -11.45 -0.49
N LYS A 67 2.70 -12.24 -0.36
CA LYS A 67 2.70 -13.53 0.35
C LYS A 67 3.67 -14.56 -0.24
N HIS A 68 4.06 -14.43 -1.50
CA HIS A 68 5.01 -15.33 -2.17
C HIS A 68 6.42 -14.71 -2.32
N MET A 69 6.68 -13.58 -1.65
CA MET A 69 8.00 -12.96 -1.61
C MET A 69 8.69 -13.32 -0.31
N ASP A 70 9.50 -14.39 -0.34
CA ASP A 70 10.23 -14.90 0.83
C ASP A 70 11.33 -13.94 1.31
N ASP A 71 11.62 -12.88 0.55
CA ASP A 71 12.59 -11.84 0.84
C ASP A 71 11.99 -10.58 1.48
N VAL A 72 10.67 -10.53 1.72
CA VAL A 72 9.97 -9.38 2.33
C VAL A 72 9.73 -9.61 3.82
N ASP A 73 10.25 -8.71 4.65
CA ASP A 73 10.17 -8.82 6.11
C ASP A 73 8.82 -8.36 6.67
N ALA A 74 8.18 -7.39 6.02
CA ALA A 74 6.91 -6.80 6.46
C ALA A 74 6.20 -6.06 5.31
N ILE A 75 4.93 -5.71 5.53
CA ILE A 75 4.19 -4.78 4.68
C ILE A 75 3.74 -3.55 5.47
N VAL A 76 3.71 -2.41 4.79
CA VAL A 76 3.09 -1.16 5.23
C VAL A 76 1.89 -0.90 4.32
N LEU A 77 0.70 -0.82 4.93
CA LEU A 77 -0.49 -0.32 4.27
C LEU A 77 -0.60 1.17 4.53
N PHE A 78 -0.56 1.97 3.48
CA PHE A 78 -0.63 3.43 3.58
C PHE A 78 -1.83 3.98 2.81
N SER A 79 -2.53 4.95 3.37
CA SER A 79 -3.59 5.65 2.66
C SER A 79 -3.33 7.15 2.62
N GLY A 80 -3.38 7.72 1.42
CA GLY A 80 -3.43 9.16 1.18
C GLY A 80 -4.85 9.69 0.90
N THR A 81 -5.89 8.87 1.14
CA THR A 81 -7.30 9.25 0.92
C THR A 81 -8.26 8.42 1.79
N TRP A 82 -9.57 8.52 1.56
CA TRP A 82 -10.59 7.68 2.23
C TRP A 82 -10.55 6.22 1.78
N VAL A 83 -11.01 5.31 2.65
CA VAL A 83 -10.81 3.86 2.50
C VAL A 83 -12.09 3.06 2.78
N TRP A 84 -12.29 1.96 2.04
CA TRP A 84 -13.27 0.92 2.38
C TRP A 84 -12.53 -0.30 2.93
N SER A 85 -12.35 -0.36 4.25
CA SER A 85 -11.56 -1.43 4.91
C SER A 85 -12.09 -2.85 4.63
N ALA A 86 -13.39 -2.99 4.39
CA ALA A 86 -14.02 -4.26 4.00
C ALA A 86 -13.48 -4.85 2.69
N HIS A 87 -12.86 -4.04 1.83
CA HIS A 87 -12.21 -4.53 0.60
C HIS A 87 -10.84 -5.14 0.86
N LEU A 88 -10.20 -4.83 1.99
CA LEU A 88 -8.87 -5.31 2.34
C LEU A 88 -8.89 -6.49 3.33
N VAL A 89 -9.85 -6.50 4.25
CA VAL A 89 -9.80 -7.33 5.47
C VAL A 89 -9.58 -8.82 5.19
N ALA A 90 -10.22 -9.38 4.15
CA ALA A 90 -10.09 -10.80 3.83
C ALA A 90 -8.68 -11.15 3.30
N ALA A 91 -8.16 -10.33 2.38
CA ALA A 91 -6.83 -10.54 1.81
C ALA A 91 -5.72 -10.30 2.84
N LEU A 92 -5.91 -9.34 3.76
CA LEU A 92 -4.96 -9.10 4.86
C LEU A 92 -4.92 -10.25 5.85
N ARG A 93 -6.07 -10.83 6.18
CA ARG A 93 -6.11 -12.03 7.03
C ARG A 93 -5.38 -13.18 6.35
N ASP A 94 -5.65 -13.43 5.07
CA ASP A 94 -4.94 -14.47 4.30
C ASP A 94 -3.42 -14.27 4.24
N TYR A 95 -2.94 -13.02 4.16
CA TYR A 95 -1.52 -12.67 4.23
C TYR A 95 -0.95 -12.87 5.65
N ALA A 96 -1.66 -12.42 6.69
CA ALA A 96 -1.16 -12.46 8.05
C ALA A 96 -1.14 -13.87 8.67
N THR A 97 -1.96 -14.79 8.16
CA THR A 97 -2.04 -16.17 8.65
C THR A 97 -1.11 -17.13 7.90
N THR A 98 -0.05 -16.63 7.25
CA THR A 98 0.92 -17.47 6.54
C THR A 98 2.28 -17.40 7.20
N GLY A 99 2.84 -18.56 7.50
CA GLY A 99 4.18 -18.77 8.06
C GLY A 99 4.60 -20.19 7.76
#